data_AF-A0A840S495-F1
#
_entry.id   AF-A0A840S495-F1
#
_cell.length_a   1.000
_cell.length_b   1.000
_cell.length_c   1.000
_cell.angle_alpha   90.00
_cell.angle_beta   90.00
_cell.angle_gamma   90.00
#
_symmetry.space_group_name_H-M   'P 1'
#
loop_
_entity.id
_entity.type
_entity.pdbx_description
1 polymer ?
#
loop_
_entity_poly.entity_id
_entity_poly.type
_entity_poly.pdbx_seq_one_letter_code
_entity_poly.pdbx_strand_id
1 'polypeptide(L)'
;MTGIRALDEFVASRLGGDASRLLELFETREVFDALRAGAHPSDWYHFEPNTYDGRYLIETPDGYETYQQDRGSKTLVERFASLSAAAAAVFL
;
A
#
# COMPACT_ATOMS: atom_id res chain seq x y z
N MET A 1 4.90 2.82 -16.15
CA MET A 1 4.21 2.97 -14.84
C MET A 1 5.21 2.57 -13.79
N THR A 2 5.77 3.53 -13.06
CA THR A 2 6.71 3.28 -11.96
C THR A 2 5.88 2.83 -10.76
N GLY A 3 5.75 1.51 -10.58
CA GLY A 3 5.32 0.93 -9.32
C GLY A 3 6.31 1.33 -8.22
N ILE A 4 5.89 1.31 -6.96
CA ILE A 4 6.73 1.66 -5.81
C ILE A 4 8.04 0.87 -5.94
N ARG A 5 9.14 1.57 -6.16
CA ARG A 5 10.46 0.93 -6.31
C ARG A 5 10.77 0.01 -5.11
N ALA A 6 10.37 0.42 -3.91
CA ALA A 6 10.51 -0.38 -2.70
C ALA A 6 9.63 -1.65 -2.70
N LEU A 7 8.40 -1.61 -3.23
CA LEU A 7 7.54 -2.79 -3.32
C LEU A 7 8.11 -3.80 -4.32
N ASP A 8 8.57 -3.32 -5.47
CA ASP A 8 9.25 -4.15 -6.47
C ASP A 8 10.53 -4.78 -5.89
N GLU A 9 11.30 -4.03 -5.09
CA GLU A 9 12.46 -4.53 -4.35
C GLU A 9 12.08 -5.61 -3.32
N PHE A 10 10.95 -5.47 -2.62
CA PHE A 10 10.43 -6.52 -1.72
C PHE A 10 9.96 -7.76 -2.47
N VAL A 11 9.27 -7.60 -3.60
CA VAL A 11 8.87 -8.73 -4.45
C VAL A 11 10.11 -9.46 -4.97
N ALA A 12 11.12 -8.74 -5.44
CA ALA A 12 12.37 -9.32 -5.90
C ALA A 12 13.12 -10.06 -4.77
N SER A 13 13.27 -9.43 -3.60
CA SER A 13 14.09 -9.96 -2.51
C SER A 13 13.43 -11.04 -1.67
N ARG A 14 12.11 -10.94 -1.41
CA ARG A 14 11.39 -11.88 -0.53
C ARG A 14 10.57 -12.93 -1.28
N LEU A 15 10.14 -12.62 -2.49
CA LEU A 15 9.29 -13.51 -3.30
C LEU A 15 10.01 -14.04 -4.55
N GLY A 16 11.31 -13.75 -4.71
CA GLY A 16 12.08 -14.17 -5.88
C GLY A 16 11.61 -13.55 -7.18
N GLY A 17 10.95 -12.39 -7.12
CA GLY A 17 10.37 -11.71 -8.28
C GLY A 17 8.96 -12.17 -8.64
N ASP A 18 8.36 -13.09 -7.88
CA ASP A 18 7.00 -13.56 -8.15
C ASP A 18 5.94 -12.58 -7.64
N ALA A 19 5.53 -11.67 -8.53
CA ALA A 19 4.50 -10.67 -8.24
C ALA A 19 3.11 -11.28 -7.97
N SER A 20 2.84 -12.53 -8.38
CA SER A 20 1.55 -13.18 -8.07
C SER A 20 1.39 -13.47 -6.57
N ARG A 21 2.50 -13.50 -5.84
CA ARG A 21 2.59 -13.75 -4.39
C ARG A 21 2.66 -12.46 -3.58
N LEU A 22 2.45 -11.29 -4.20
CA LEU A 22 2.61 -9.99 -3.56
C LEU A 22 1.87 -9.86 -2.23
N LEU A 23 0.69 -10.47 -2.09
CA LEU A 23 -0.09 -10.43 -0.84
C LEU A 23 0.61 -11.11 0.34
N GLU A 24 1.54 -12.04 0.10
CA GLU A 24 2.35 -12.65 1.15
C GLU A 24 3.21 -11.62 1.88
N LEU A 25 3.60 -10.53 1.21
CA LEU A 25 4.34 -9.43 1.85
C LEU A 25 3.51 -8.75 2.95
N PHE A 26 2.18 -8.85 2.88
CA PHE A 26 1.23 -8.20 3.79
C PHE A 26 0.61 -9.18 4.81
N GLU A 27 1.10 -10.43 4.87
CA GLU A 27 0.78 -11.36 5.96
C GLU A 27 1.37 -10.93 7.30
N THR A 28 2.47 -10.16 7.25
CA THR A 28 3.08 -9.55 8.42
C THR A 28 3.15 -8.04 8.25
N ARG A 29 3.30 -7.35 9.38
CA ARG A 29 3.34 -5.88 9.42
C ARG A 29 4.70 -5.30 8.99
N GLU A 30 5.75 -6.11 8.97
CA GLU A 30 7.13 -5.68 8.73
C GLU A 30 7.30 -4.94 7.40
N VAL A 31 6.76 -5.49 6.30
CA VAL A 31 6.89 -4.87 4.98
C VAL A 31 6.04 -3.61 4.89
N PHE A 32 4.84 -3.61 5.48
CA PHE A 32 4.01 -2.41 5.53
C PHE A 32 4.70 -1.27 6.27
N ASP A 33 5.28 -1.52 7.45
CA ASP A 33 6.00 -0.51 8.21
C ASP A 33 7.25 0.01 7.45
N ALA A 34 7.93 -0.86 6.71
CA ALA A 34 9.07 -0.48 5.88
C ALA A 34 8.68 0.36 4.65
N LEU A 35 7.62 -0.03 3.94
CA LEU A 35 7.06 0.73 2.82
C LEU A 35 6.55 2.10 3.29
N ARG A 36 5.95 2.15 4.48
CA ARG A 36 5.51 3.38 5.13
C ARG A 36 6.66 4.34 5.40
N ALA A 37 7.76 3.84 5.97
CA ALA A 37 8.95 4.65 6.26
C ALA A 37 9.71 5.12 5.00
N GLY A 38 9.57 4.39 3.89
CA GLY A 38 10.27 4.66 2.62
C GLY A 38 9.47 5.40 1.56
N ALA A 39 8.25 5.88 1.87
CA ALA A 39 7.35 6.48 0.89
C ALA A 39 7.93 7.78 0.27
N HIS A 40 7.81 7.91 -1.05
CA HIS A 40 8.26 9.09 -1.81
C HIS A 40 7.06 9.83 -2.45
N PRO A 41 7.10 11.17 -2.56
CA PRO A 41 6.01 11.96 -3.16
C PRO A 41 5.61 11.58 -4.59
N SER A 42 6.55 11.00 -5.35
CA SER A 42 6.30 10.55 -6.73
C SER A 42 5.69 9.15 -6.81
N ASP A 43 5.51 8.47 -5.68
CA ASP A 43 4.89 7.17 -5.67
C ASP A 43 3.40 7.32 -5.98
N TRP A 44 2.89 6.41 -6.80
CA TRP A 44 1.45 6.34 -7.10
C TRP A 44 0.66 5.72 -5.93
N TYR A 45 1.34 5.02 -5.02
CA TYR A 45 0.78 4.36 -3.85
C TYR A 45 1.40 4.89 -2.55
N HIS A 46 0.57 5.14 -1.55
CA HIS A 46 0.97 5.75 -0.29
C HIS A 46 0.49 4.92 0.91
N PHE A 47 1.33 4.82 1.94
CA PHE A 47 1.03 4.06 3.16
C PHE A 47 0.80 4.96 4.41
N GLU A 48 0.83 6.28 4.21
CA GLU A 48 0.43 7.29 5.20
C GLU A 48 -0.47 8.34 4.54
N PRO A 49 -1.33 9.02 5.30
CA PRO A 49 -2.08 10.15 4.78
C PRO A 49 -1.15 11.24 4.25
N ASN A 50 -1.38 11.68 3.01
CA ASN A 50 -0.60 12.74 2.38
C ASN A 50 -1.52 13.57 1.46
N THR A 51 -0.99 14.64 0.86
CA THR A 51 -1.74 15.53 -0.05
C THR A 51 -1.53 15.19 -1.53
N TYR A 52 -0.75 14.14 -1.82
CA TYR A 52 -0.46 13.73 -3.19
C TYR A 52 -1.62 12.97 -3.82
N ASP A 53 -1.73 13.06 -5.13
CA ASP A 53 -2.66 12.21 -5.87
C ASP A 53 -2.14 10.76 -5.88
N GLY A 54 -3.06 9.80 -5.80
CA GLY A 54 -2.70 8.39 -5.79
C GLY A 54 -3.63 7.54 -4.95
N ARG A 55 -3.29 6.26 -4.88
CA ARG A 55 -4.04 5.28 -4.08
C ARG A 55 -3.36 5.07 -2.73
N TYR A 56 -4.16 4.97 -1.69
CA TYR A 56 -3.69 4.92 -0.32
C TYR A 56 -4.10 3.60 0.33
N LEU A 57 -3.22 3.07 1.17
CA LEU A 57 -3.50 2.01 2.14
C LEU A 57 -2.91 2.48 3.48
N ILE A 58 -3.74 3.03 4.36
CA ILE A 58 -3.28 3.62 5.61
C ILE A 58 -3.75 2.81 6.82
N GLU A 59 -2.98 2.90 7.90
CA GLU A 59 -3.43 2.46 9.22
C GLU A 59 -4.37 3.49 9.85
N THR A 60 -5.39 3.00 10.55
CA THR A 60 -6.35 3.78 11.33
C THR A 60 -6.49 3.17 12.73
N PRO A 61 -7.07 3.88 13.73
CA PRO A 61 -7.31 3.31 15.05
C PRO A 61 -8.15 2.02 15.04
N ASP A 62 -9.02 1.85 14.04
CA ASP A 62 -9.95 0.73 13.92
C ASP A 62 -9.48 -0.36 12.92
N GLY A 63 -8.27 -0.25 12.39
CA GLY A 63 -7.71 -1.18 11.40
C GLY A 63 -7.05 -0.45 10.24
N TYR A 64 -7.57 -0.62 9.03
CA TYR A 64 -6.97 -0.10 7.80
C TYR A 64 -8.03 0.55 6.91
N GLU A 65 -7.61 1.58 6.17
CA GLU A 65 -8.45 2.25 5.19
C GLU A 65 -7.71 2.34 3.86
N THR A 66 -8.43 2.06 2.77
CA THR A 66 -7.94 2.29 1.41
C THR A 66 -8.77 3.37 0.76
N TYR A 67 -8.16 4.26 -0.01
CA TYR A 67 -8.89 5.27 -0.77
C TYR A 67 -8.09 5.74 -1.99
N GLN A 68 -8.79 6.30 -2.97
CA GLN A 68 -8.17 7.09 -4.04
C GLN A 68 -8.19 8.56 -3.62
N GLN A 69 -7.10 9.28 -3.83
CA GLN A 69 -7.06 10.72 -3.66
C GLN A 69 -6.72 11.39 -4.99
N ASP A 70 -7.58 12.31 -5.41
CA ASP A 70 -7.39 13.13 -6.60
C ASP A 70 -7.71 14.59 -6.29
N ARG A 71 -6.75 15.49 -6.53
CA ARG A 71 -6.87 16.93 -6.28
C ARG A 71 -7.38 17.26 -4.87
N GLY A 72 -6.89 16.52 -3.88
CA GLY A 72 -7.26 16.66 -2.47
C GLY A 72 -8.62 16.08 -2.08
N SER A 73 -9.35 15.45 -3.01
CA SER A 73 -10.61 14.76 -2.72
C SER A 73 -10.38 13.27 -2.52
N LYS A 74 -10.87 12.72 -1.40
CA LYS A 74 -10.86 11.26 -1.15
C LYS A 74 -12.10 10.62 -1.75
N THR A 75 -11.90 9.56 -2.52
CA THR A 75 -12.96 8.75 -3.13
C THR A 75 -12.65 7.26 -2.93
N LEU A 76 -13.62 6.38 -3.24
CA LEU A 76 -13.46 4.92 -3.13
C LEU A 76 -12.93 4.47 -1.75
N VAL A 77 -13.48 5.05 -0.69
CA VAL A 77 -13.05 4.78 0.68
C VAL A 77 -13.60 3.43 1.12
N GLU A 78 -12.71 2.51 1.47
CA GLU A 78 -13.02 1.18 1.98
C GLU A 78 -12.25 0.93 3.28
N ARG A 79 -12.88 0.22 4.23
CA ARG A 79 -12.31 -0.04 5.56
C ARG A 79 -12.19 -1.53 5.82
N PHE A 80 -11.08 -1.91 6.43
CA PHE A 80 -10.70 -3.29 6.66
C PHE A 80 -10.19 -3.48 8.08
N ALA A 81 -10.52 -4.61 8.70
CA ALA A 81 -10.01 -4.95 10.03
C ALA A 81 -8.56 -5.48 9.98
N SER A 82 -8.10 -5.98 8.83
CA SER A 82 -6.75 -6.56 8.67
C SER A 82 -5.99 -5.95 7.50
N LEU A 83 -4.66 -5.90 7.66
CA LEU A 83 -3.73 -5.44 6.63
C LEU A 83 -3.84 -6.29 5.36
N SER A 84 -3.95 -7.61 5.51
CA SER A 84 -4.08 -8.54 4.40
C SER A 84 -5.33 -8.27 3.55
N ALA A 85 -6.46 -7.97 4.18
CA ALA A 85 -7.70 -7.65 3.48
C ALA A 85 -7.60 -6.30 2.75
N ALA A 86 -6.98 -5.30 3.39
CA ALA A 86 -6.72 -4.00 2.76
C ALA A 86 -5.77 -4.14 1.56
N ALA A 87 -4.69 -4.91 1.70
CA ALA A 87 -3.74 -5.16 0.62
C ALA A 87 -4.40 -5.89 -0.55
N ALA A 88 -5.24 -6.89 -0.26
CA ALA A 88 -6.02 -7.59 -1.28
C ALA A 88 -6.92 -6.64 -2.07
N ALA A 89 -7.62 -5.72 -1.42
CA ALA A 89 -8.46 -4.73 -2.10
C ALA A 89 -7.67 -3.76 -3.00
N VAL A 90 -6.37 -3.55 -2.69
CA VAL A 90 -5.51 -2.64 -3.44
C VAL A 90 -4.81 -3.31 -4.62
N PHE A 91 -4.35 -4.55 -4.45
CA PHE A 91 -3.44 -5.21 -5.39
C PHE A 91 -4.04 -6.38 -6.18
N LEU A 92 -5.28 -6.79 -5.91
CA LEU A 92 -6.07 -7.72 -6.73
C LEU A 92 -7.12 -6.98 -7.57
#